data_AF-A0A6S6T622-F1
#
_entry.id   AF-A0A6S6T622-F1
#
_cell.length_a   1.000
_cell.length_b   1.000
_cell.length_c   1.000
_cell.angle_alpha   90.00
_cell.angle_beta   90.00
_cell.angle_gamma   90.00
#
_symmetry.space_group_name_H-M   'P 1'
#
loop_
_entity.id
_entity.type
_entity.pdbx_description
1 polymer ?
#
loop_
_entity_poly.entity_id
_entity_poly.type
_entity_poly.pdbx_seq_one_letter_code
_entity_poly.pdbx_strand_id
1 'polypeptide(L)'
;MANEITKNKGVAICAPIAPYTKSRRAVRELIEQHGSFIEIHVATPLEVCEARDRKGLYAKARKGIIPRFTGISAPYEVPEKPELEIDTSLMMPLEASQTVILYLFQKGFLGA
;
A
#
# COMPACT_ATOMS: atom_id res chain seq x y z
N MET A 1 -7.52 14.58 -0.37
CA MET A 1 -7.83 14.40 -1.81
C MET A 1 -8.64 13.13 -2.06
N ALA A 2 -8.19 11.94 -1.63
CA ALA A 2 -8.96 10.70 -1.80
C ALA A 2 -10.41 10.79 -1.29
N ASN A 3 -10.63 11.37 -0.09
CA ASN A 3 -11.98 11.61 0.45
C ASN A 3 -12.91 12.37 -0.52
N GLU A 4 -12.43 13.47 -1.07
CA GLU A 4 -13.24 14.29 -2.00
C GLU A 4 -13.51 13.55 -3.31
N ILE A 5 -12.56 12.75 -3.80
CA ILE A 5 -12.75 11.91 -4.98
C ILE A 5 -13.86 10.88 -4.70
N THR A 6 -13.78 10.17 -3.57
CA THR A 6 -14.79 9.17 -3.17
C THR A 6 -16.17 9.81 -3.01
N LYS A 7 -16.26 10.98 -2.36
CA LYS A 7 -17.50 11.75 -2.19
C LYS A 7 -18.17 12.09 -3.51
N ASN A 8 -17.37 12.32 -4.56
CA ASN A 8 -17.85 12.60 -5.92
C ASN A 8 -17.93 11.34 -6.80
N LYS A 9 -18.02 10.15 -6.20
CA LYS A 9 -18.16 8.84 -6.87
C LYS A 9 -16.99 8.46 -7.78
N GLY A 10 -15.82 9.08 -7.57
CA GLY A 10 -14.59 8.72 -8.25
C GLY A 10 -13.83 7.60 -7.52
N VAL A 11 -12.82 7.05 -8.20
CA VAL A 11 -11.89 6.04 -7.66
C VAL A 11 -10.51 6.66 -7.49
N ALA A 12 -9.92 6.53 -6.30
CA ALA A 12 -8.57 7.01 -6.01
C ALA A 12 -7.63 5.83 -5.72
N ILE A 13 -6.52 5.74 -6.46
CA ILE A 13 -5.45 4.77 -6.19
C ILE A 13 -4.30 5.50 -5.52
N CYS A 14 -3.98 5.10 -4.29
CA CYS A 14 -2.94 5.72 -3.47
C CYS A 14 -1.86 4.68 -3.17
N ALA A 15 -0.60 4.97 -3.50
CA ALA A 15 0.54 4.11 -3.19
C ALA A 15 1.58 4.79 -2.25
N PRO A 16 1.17 5.33 -1.09
CA PRO A 16 2.11 5.81 -0.07
C PRO A 16 2.74 4.62 0.68
N ILE A 17 3.87 4.86 1.36
CA ILE A 17 4.46 3.88 2.29
C ILE A 17 3.52 3.57 3.46
N ALA A 18 2.78 4.58 3.95
CA ALA A 18 1.80 4.48 5.04
C ALA A 18 2.24 3.58 6.23
N PRO A 19 3.37 3.88 6.88
CA PRO A 19 4.01 2.96 7.82
C PRO A 19 3.28 2.80 9.16
N TYR A 20 2.33 3.68 9.49
CA TYR A 20 1.66 3.69 10.78
C TYR A 20 0.19 3.27 10.66
N THR A 21 -0.21 2.31 11.48
CA THR A 21 -1.59 1.78 11.57
C THR A 21 -2.58 2.89 11.88
N LYS A 22 -2.22 3.81 12.78
CA LYS A 22 -3.05 4.97 13.15
C LYS A 22 -3.43 5.80 11.92
N SER A 23 -2.47 6.08 11.04
CA SER A 23 -2.71 6.88 9.84
C SER A 23 -3.58 6.13 8.82
N ARG A 24 -3.35 4.82 8.66
CA ARG A 24 -4.17 3.98 7.76
C ARG A 24 -5.62 3.91 8.24
N ARG A 25 -5.84 3.71 9.54
CA ARG A 25 -7.18 3.71 10.16
C ARG A 25 -7.90 5.05 10.02
N ALA A 26 -7.23 6.17 10.30
CA ALA A 26 -7.84 7.48 10.17
C ALA A 26 -8.29 7.77 8.72
N VAL A 27 -7.52 7.33 7.72
CA VAL A 27 -7.89 7.45 6.31
C VAL A 27 -9.07 6.54 5.95
N ARG A 28 -9.07 5.30 6.43
CA ARG A 28 -10.19 4.36 6.27
C ARG A 28 -11.48 4.97 6.83
N GLU A 29 -11.47 5.39 8.09
CA GLU A 29 -12.61 5.99 8.79
C GLU A 29 -13.15 7.24 8.07
N LEU A 30 -12.26 8.03 7.46
CA LEU A 30 -12.65 9.20 6.68
C LEU A 30 -13.35 8.79 5.37
N ILE A 31 -12.77 7.85 4.61
CA ILE A 31 -13.29 7.43 3.30
C ILE A 31 -14.59 6.65 3.43
N GLU A 32 -14.72 5.81 4.46
CA GLU A 32 -15.90 4.97 4.73
C GLU A 32 -17.17 5.79 5.01
N GLN A 33 -17.05 7.11 5.25
CA GLN A 33 -18.20 8.03 5.33
C GLN A 33 -18.88 8.28 3.98
N HIS A 34 -18.20 8.00 2.87
CA HIS A 34 -18.65 8.35 1.51
C HIS A 34 -18.62 7.18 0.52
N GLY A 35 -17.84 6.14 0.79
CA GLY A 35 -17.72 4.97 -0.08
C GLY A 35 -16.79 3.92 0.51
N SER A 36 -16.37 2.94 -0.28
CA SER A 36 -15.54 1.86 0.22
C SER A 36 -14.05 2.22 0.29
N PHE A 37 -13.37 1.67 1.28
CA PHE A 37 -11.91 1.70 1.41
C PHE A 37 -11.35 0.28 1.34
N ILE A 38 -10.23 0.11 0.64
CA ILE A 38 -9.57 -1.18 0.45
C ILE A 38 -8.08 -0.99 0.73
N GLU A 39 -7.59 -1.65 1.78
CA GLU A 39 -6.19 -1.67 2.17
C GLU A 39 -5.50 -2.87 1.50
N ILE A 40 -4.58 -2.56 0.59
CA ILE A 40 -3.74 -3.56 -0.08
C ILE A 40 -2.35 -3.50 0.54
N HIS A 41 -1.99 -4.53 1.31
CA HIS A 41 -0.66 -4.68 1.87
C HIS A 41 0.28 -5.29 0.83
N VAL A 42 1.19 -4.48 0.28
CA VAL A 42 2.27 -4.97 -0.57
C VAL A 42 3.40 -5.50 0.31
N ALA A 43 3.21 -6.72 0.81
CA ALA A 43 4.03 -7.43 1.79
C ALA A 43 5.37 -7.96 1.24
N THR A 44 6.02 -7.20 0.36
CA THR A 44 7.31 -7.63 -0.21
C THR A 44 8.40 -7.56 0.88
N PRO A 45 9.18 -8.63 1.10
CA PRO A 45 10.23 -8.64 2.12
C PRO A 45 11.20 -7.46 1.97
N LEU A 46 11.67 -6.94 3.11
CA LEU A 46 12.57 -5.79 3.15
C LEU A 46 13.87 -6.05 2.38
N GLU A 47 14.42 -7.25 2.51
CA GLU A 47 15.66 -7.67 1.86
C GLU A 47 15.52 -7.64 0.33
N VAL A 48 14.35 -8.00 -0.19
CA VAL A 48 14.03 -7.92 -1.62
C VAL A 48 13.89 -6.47 -2.06
N CYS A 49 13.27 -5.61 -1.22
CA CYS A 49 13.17 -4.19 -1.49
C CYS A 49 14.55 -3.51 -1.50
N GLU A 50 15.44 -3.86 -0.57
CA GLU A 50 16.83 -3.41 -0.50
C GLU A 50 17.65 -3.91 -1.69
N ALA A 51 17.50 -5.17 -2.08
CA ALA A 51 18.20 -5.70 -3.26
C ALA A 51 17.79 -4.98 -4.56
N ARG A 52 16.53 -4.57 -4.66
CA ARG A 52 16.02 -3.87 -5.85
C ARG A 52 16.50 -2.42 -5.94
N ASP A 53 16.87 -1.77 -4.82
CA ASP A 53 17.16 -0.34 -4.58
C ASP A 53 17.41 0.55 -5.82
N ARG A 54 16.38 0.73 -6.67
CA ARG A 54 16.50 1.37 -7.99
C ARG A 54 16.94 2.84 -7.92
N LYS A 55 16.78 3.46 -6.75
CA LYS A 55 17.06 4.87 -6.50
C LYS A 55 18.26 5.08 -5.56
N GLY A 56 18.90 4.00 -5.09
CA GLY A 56 20.00 4.07 -4.13
C GLY A 56 19.59 4.62 -2.75
N LEU A 57 18.30 4.56 -2.41
CA LEU A 57 17.76 5.15 -1.18
C LEU A 57 18.05 4.25 0.02
N TYR A 58 17.92 2.94 -0.12
CA TYR A 58 18.27 1.99 0.94
C TYR A 58 19.77 2.03 1.24
N ALA A 59 20.62 2.08 0.21
CA ALA A 59 22.06 2.23 0.38
C ALA A 59 22.44 3.52 1.14
N LYS A 60 21.77 4.64 0.84
CA LYS A 60 21.98 5.91 1.56
C LYS A 60 21.44 5.85 3.00
N ALA A 61 20.30 5.21 3.22
CA ALA A 61 19.71 5.01 4.54
C ALA A 61 20.60 4.15 5.45
N ARG A 62 21.15 3.04 4.94
CA ARG A 62 22.11 2.17 5.65
C ARG A 62 23.40 2.91 6.03
N LYS A 63 23.82 3.90 5.24
CA LYS A 63 24.95 4.79 5.54
C LYS A 63 24.59 5.94 6.50
N GLY A 64 23.35 6.01 7.00
CA GLY A 64 22.89 7.07 7.89
C GLY A 64 22.66 8.43 7.22
N ILE A 65 22.74 8.52 5.89
CA ILE A 65 22.59 9.78 5.13
C ILE A 65 21.13 10.23 5.12
N ILE A 66 20.19 9.27 5.09
CA ILE A 66 18.76 9.55 5.11
C ILE A 66 18.21 9.18 6.50
N PRO A 67 17.88 10.16 7.36
CA PRO A 67 17.32 9.88 8.68
C PRO A 67 15.87 9.40 8.57
N ARG A 68 15.43 8.60 9.55
CA ARG A 68 14.04 8.12 9.69
C ARG A 68 13.50 7.42 8.44
N PHE A 69 14.29 6.50 7.89
CA PHE A 69 13.94 5.73 6.72
C PHE A 69 13.13 4.48 7.13
N THR A 70 11.90 4.34 6.60
CA THR A 70 11.01 3.23 6.91
C THR A 70 11.67 1.87 6.64
N GLY A 71 11.57 0.94 7.59
CA GLY A 71 12.17 -0.39 7.52
C GLY A 71 13.64 -0.44 7.95
N ILE A 72 14.32 0.71 8.05
CA ILE A 72 15.73 0.78 8.50
C ILE A 72 15.85 1.49 9.85
N SER A 73 15.47 2.78 9.90
CA SER A 73 15.60 3.64 11.09
C SER A 73 14.27 4.24 11.55
N ALA A 74 13.17 3.87 10.90
CA ALA A 74 11.80 4.15 11.30
C ALA A 74 10.94 2.88 11.11
N PRO A 75 9.90 2.66 11.94
CA PRO A 75 9.11 1.43 11.91
C PRO A 75 8.23 1.34 10.66
N TYR A 76 7.85 0.11 10.33
CA TYR A 76 6.73 -0.22 9.46
C TYR A 76 5.80 -1.13 10.26
N GLU A 77 4.64 -0.63 10.66
CA GLU A 77 3.62 -1.40 11.36
C GLU A 77 2.82 -2.19 10.31
N VAL A 78 3.06 -3.50 10.26
CA VAL A 78 2.39 -4.43 9.34
C VAL A 78 0.87 -4.34 9.52
N PRO A 79 0.09 -4.17 8.43
CA PRO A 79 -1.37 -4.21 8.50
C PRO A 79 -1.87 -5.53 9.11
N GLU A 80 -2.69 -5.46 10.16
CA GLU A 80 -3.24 -6.67 10.82
C GLU A 80 -4.38 -7.31 10.02
N LYS A 81 -5.17 -6.51 9.31
CA LYS A 81 -6.36 -6.95 8.58
C LYS A 81 -6.52 -6.20 7.24
N PRO A 82 -5.52 -6.28 6.34
CA PRO A 82 -5.70 -5.74 4.99
C PRO A 82 -6.75 -6.55 4.25
N GLU A 83 -7.49 -5.92 3.34
CA GLU A 83 -8.41 -6.61 2.44
C GLU A 83 -7.68 -7.53 1.46
N LEU A 84 -6.44 -7.18 1.10
CA LEU A 84 -5.60 -7.98 0.22
C LEU A 84 -4.13 -7.87 0.64
N GLU A 85 -3.44 -9.00 0.65
CA GLU A 85 -1.99 -9.06 0.84
C GLU A 85 -1.32 -9.56 -0.45
N ILE A 86 -0.25 -8.89 -0.88
CA ILE A 86 0.48 -9.19 -2.11
C ILE A 86 1.99 -9.17 -1.84
N ASP A 87 2.66 -10.30 -2.03
CA ASP A 87 4.12 -10.35 -2.08
C ASP A 87 4.63 -10.30 -3.53
N THR A 88 5.23 -9.16 -3.92
CA THR A 88 5.80 -8.97 -5.26
C THR A 88 7.17 -9.63 -5.45
N SER A 89 7.69 -10.34 -4.44
CA SER A 89 8.84 -11.23 -4.59
C SER A 89 8.47 -12.54 -5.30
N LEU A 90 7.19 -12.92 -5.24
CA LEU A 90 6.67 -14.18 -5.76
C LEU A 90 5.91 -14.03 -7.09
N MET A 91 5.68 -12.81 -7.55
CA MET A 91 4.89 -12.53 -8.75
C MET A 91 5.30 -11.23 -9.45
N MET A 92 4.95 -11.13 -10.72
CA MET A 92 5.15 -9.94 -11.54
C MET A 92 4.10 -8.86 -11.24
N PRO A 93 4.39 -7.58 -11.53
CA PRO A 93 3.42 -6.49 -11.34
C PRO A 93 2.09 -6.71 -12.08
N LEU A 94 2.12 -7.33 -13.26
CA LEU A 94 0.90 -7.65 -14.01
C LEU A 94 0.01 -8.62 -13.24
N GLU A 95 0.58 -9.69 -12.71
CA GLU A 95 -0.15 -10.71 -11.93
C GLU A 95 -0.70 -10.12 -10.62
N ALA A 96 0.09 -9.29 -9.95
CA ALA A 96 -0.36 -8.54 -8.78
C ALA A 96 -1.57 -7.65 -9.11
N SER A 97 -1.52 -6.90 -10.22
CA SER A 97 -2.63 -6.05 -10.66
C SER A 97 -3.89 -6.84 -11.01
N GLN A 98 -3.73 -8.02 -11.63
CA GLN A 98 -4.83 -8.92 -11.93
C GLN A 98 -5.48 -9.45 -10.65
N THR A 99 -4.68 -9.75 -9.63
CA THR A 99 -5.17 -10.16 -8.30
C THR A 99 -6.05 -9.07 -7.68
N VAL A 100 -5.63 -7.80 -7.77
CA VAL A 100 -6.44 -6.65 -7.32
C VAL A 100 -7.75 -6.53 -8.11
N ILE A 101 -7.68 -6.63 -9.44
CA ILE A 101 -8.88 -6.55 -10.30
C ILE A 101 -9.87 -7.66 -9.96
N LEU A 102 -9.41 -8.91 -9.82
CA LEU A 102 -10.25 -10.05 -9.45
C LEU A 102 -10.91 -9.85 -8.08
N TYR A 103 -10.17 -9.34 -7.09
CA TYR A 103 -10.72 -8.98 -5.80
C TYR A 103 -11.85 -7.94 -5.94
N LEU A 104 -11.64 -6.88 -6.73
CA LEU A 104 -12.64 -5.85 -6.96
C LEU A 104 -13.91 -6.39 -7.65
N PHE A 105 -13.76 -7.29 -8.63
CA PHE A 105 -14.87 -8.00 -9.25
C PHE A 105 -15.65 -8.86 -8.24
N GLN A 106 -14.96 -9.67 -7.44
CA GLN A 106 -15.58 -10.55 -6.44
C GLN A 106 -16.36 -9.77 -5.38
N LYS A 107 -15.92 -8.55 -5.05
CA LYS A 107 -16.59 -7.66 -4.11
C LYS A 107 -17.68 -6.78 -4.75
N GLY A 108 -17.90 -6.90 -6.06
CA GLY A 108 -18.94 -6.15 -6.77
C GLY A 108 -18.61 -4.68 -7.03
N PHE A 109 -17.32 -4.30 -6.94
CA PHE A 109 -16.88 -2.94 -7.27
C PHE A 109 -16.74 -2.70 -8.77
N LEU A 110 -16.56 -3.78 -9.55
CA LEU A 110 -16.49 -3.75 -11.00
C LEU A 110 -17.67 -4.55 -11.57
N GLY A 111 -18.36 -3.98 -12.56
CA GLY A 111 -19.39 -4.67 -13.33
C GLY A 111 -18.77 -5.57 -14.40
N ALA A 112 -19.51 -6.61 -14.80
CA ALA A 112 -19.20 -7.44 -15.95
C ALA A 112 -19.30 -6.64 -17.27
#